data_AF-A0A7S2Z0F3-F1
#
_entry.id   AF-A0A7S2Z0F3-F1
#
_cell.length_a   1.000
_cell.length_b   1.000
_cell.length_c   1.000
_cell.angle_alpha   90.00
_cell.angle_beta   90.00
_cell.angle_gamma   90.00
#
_symmetry.space_group_name_H-M   'P 1'
#
loop_
_entity.id
_entity.type
_entity.pdbx_description
1 polymer ?
#
loop_
_entity_poly.entity_id
_entity_poly.type
_entity_poly.pdbx_seq_one_letter_code
_entity_poly.pdbx_strand_id
1 'polypeptide(L)'
;LRNLVVAPLGEEWVFRACTLPLLRVHGHLAPWPAILTAAFAFSLAHAHHHVTLDRSSRLFVTIAHPAACALQMTYTVLFGTFAGALLLRTGSLAAPLAAHVACNALG
;
A
#
# COMPACT_ATOMS: atom_id res chain seq x y z
N LEU A 1 -15.82 5.72 -10.05
CA LEU A 1 -15.60 4.28 -10.35
C LEU A 1 -14.14 3.86 -10.26
N ARG A 2 -13.21 4.43 -11.04
CA ARG A 2 -11.78 4.05 -11.00
C ARG A 2 -11.17 4.14 -9.59
N ASN A 3 -11.27 5.30 -8.94
CA ASN A 3 -10.64 5.54 -7.63
C ASN A 3 -11.43 4.98 -6.43
N LEU A 4 -12.70 4.60 -6.63
CA LEU A 4 -13.60 4.17 -5.56
C LEU A 4 -13.87 2.67 -5.56
N VAL A 5 -13.57 1.96 -6.64
CA VAL A 5 -13.89 0.53 -6.77
C VAL A 5 -12.73 -0.21 -7.40
N VAL A 6 -12.33 0.17 -8.62
CA VAL A 6 -11.37 -0.61 -9.40
C VAL A 6 -9.95 -0.55 -8.80
N ALA A 7 -9.46 0.64 -8.48
CA ALA A 7 -8.13 0.81 -7.89
C ALA A 7 -8.05 0.22 -6.46
N PRO A 8 -8.96 0.55 -5.52
CA PRO A 8 -8.95 -0.05 -4.19
C PRO A 8 -9.01 -1.58 -4.20
N LEU A 9 -9.84 -2.16 -5.08
CA LEU A 9 -9.96 -3.61 -5.20
C LEU A 9 -8.65 -4.23 -5.70
N GLY A 10 -8.03 -3.66 -6.73
CA GLY A 10 -6.76 -4.16 -7.26
C GLY A 10 -5.63 -4.06 -6.23
N GLU A 11 -5.56 -2.95 -5.51
CA GLU A 11 -4.54 -2.73 -4.48
C GLU A 11 -4.72 -3.69 -3.30
N GLU A 12 -5.93 -3.84 -2.77
CA GLU A 12 -6.18 -4.81 -1.70
C GLU A 12 -5.96 -6.26 -2.16
N TRP A 13 -6.31 -6.60 -3.40
CA TRP A 13 -6.00 -7.92 -3.93
C TRP A 13 -4.49 -8.20 -3.94
N VAL A 14 -3.70 -7.31 -4.54
CA VAL A 14 -2.26 -7.48 -4.67
C VAL A 14 -1.58 -7.53 -3.31
N PHE A 15 -1.78 -6.51 -2.47
CA PHE A 15 -1.01 -6.38 -1.24
C PHE A 15 -1.56 -7.22 -0.08
N ARG A 16 -2.88 -7.47 -0.03
CA ARG A 16 -3.53 -8.14 1.11
C ARG A 16 -3.91 -9.57 0.77
N ALA A 17 -4.44 -9.86 -0.41
CA ALA A 17 -4.77 -11.23 -0.80
C ALA A 17 -3.56 -12.02 -1.33
N CYS A 18 -2.54 -11.35 -1.90
CA CYS A 18 -1.35 -12.03 -2.42
C CYS A 18 -0.12 -11.82 -1.54
N THR A 19 0.37 -10.60 -1.39
CA THR A 19 1.66 -10.34 -0.71
C THR A 19 1.65 -10.78 0.76
N LEU A 20 0.61 -10.42 1.53
CA LEU A 20 0.57 -10.75 2.96
C LEU A 20 0.51 -12.28 3.23
N PRO A 21 -0.34 -13.08 2.56
CA PRO A 21 -0.31 -14.54 2.68
C PRO A 21 1.01 -15.15 2.24
N LEU A 22 1.64 -14.67 1.17
CA LEU A 22 2.95 -15.15 0.74
C LEU A 22 4.01 -14.94 1.84
N LEU A 23 4.04 -13.76 2.46
CA LEU A 23 4.94 -13.45 3.57
C LEU A 23 4.68 -14.31 4.81
N ARG A 24 3.40 -14.61 5.11
CA ARG A 24 3.01 -15.44 6.26
C ARG A 24 3.30 -16.92 6.05
N VAL A 25 2.89 -17.46 4.90
CA VAL A 25 2.90 -18.90 4.62
C VAL A 25 4.27 -19.36 4.13
N HIS A 26 4.86 -18.64 3.17
CA HIS A 26 6.15 -19.03 2.57
C HIS A 26 7.33 -18.26 3.16
N GLY A 27 7.13 -17.00 3.53
CA GLY A 27 8.14 -16.20 4.21
C GLY A 27 8.31 -16.56 5.70
N HIS A 28 7.41 -17.38 6.26
CA HIS A 28 7.38 -17.76 7.67
C HIS A 28 7.43 -16.58 8.65
N LEU A 29 7.07 -15.38 8.22
CA LEU A 29 7.11 -14.19 9.05
C LEU A 29 5.97 -14.25 10.07
N ALA A 30 6.25 -13.84 11.32
CA ALA A 30 5.21 -13.62 12.32
C ALA A 30 4.19 -12.57 11.83
N PRO A 31 2.96 -12.51 12.41
CA PRO A 31 1.89 -11.65 11.91
C PRO A 31 2.30 -10.18 11.74
N TRP A 32 2.91 -9.58 12.77
CA TRP A 32 3.30 -8.18 12.74
C TRP A 32 4.40 -7.85 11.73
N PRO A 33 5.53 -8.58 11.67
CA PRO A 33 6.52 -8.41 10.61
C PRO A 33 5.92 -8.55 9.21
N ALA A 34 5.05 -9.54 8.97
CA ALA A 34 4.42 -9.73 7.66
C ALA A 34 3.53 -8.54 7.27
N ILE A 35 2.71 -8.05 8.21
CA ILE A 35 1.87 -6.86 8.00
C ILE A 35 2.73 -5.65 7.65
N LEU A 36 3.79 -5.39 8.44
CA LEU A 36 4.65 -4.23 8.22
C LEU A 36 5.37 -4.32 6.89
N THR A 37 5.94 -5.47 6.53
CA THR A 37 6.60 -5.66 5.24
C THR A 37 5.63 -5.46 4.06
N ALA A 38 4.41 -5.99 4.14
CA ALA A 38 3.39 -5.75 3.12
C ALA A 38 2.99 -4.26 3.04
N ALA A 39 2.85 -3.59 4.19
CA ALA A 39 2.54 -2.16 4.28
C ALA A 39 3.65 -1.28 3.69
N PHE A 40 4.91 -1.62 3.92
CA PHE A 40 6.04 -0.94 3.30
C PHE A 40 6.07 -1.13 1.78
N ALA A 41 5.80 -2.33 1.29
CA ALA A 41 5.71 -2.59 -0.15
C ALA A 41 4.57 -1.78 -0.79
N PHE A 42 3.42 -1.71 -0.14
CA PHE A 42 2.28 -0.86 -0.56
C PHE A 42 2.66 0.62 -0.60
N SER A 43 3.35 1.13 0.42
CA SER A 43 3.80 2.52 0.48
C SER A 43 4.83 2.86 -0.60
N LEU A 44 5.81 1.98 -0.81
CA LEU A 44 6.82 2.17 -1.86
C LEU A 44 6.19 2.19 -3.25
N ALA A 45 5.16 1.35 -3.47
CA ALA A 45 4.39 1.38 -4.70
C ALA A 45 3.67 2.71 -4.92
N HIS A 46 3.44 3.54 -3.89
CA HIS A 46 2.87 4.89 -4.04
C HIS A 46 3.91 5.98 -4.26
N ALA A 47 5.19 5.73 -3.92
CA ALA A 47 6.26 6.70 -4.14
C ALA A 47 6.45 7.07 -5.62
N HIS A 48 6.06 6.18 -6.55
CA HIS A 48 6.14 6.44 -7.99
C HIS A 48 5.34 7.68 -8.44
N HIS A 49 4.30 8.10 -7.70
CA HIS A 49 3.55 9.32 -8.00
C HIS A 49 4.37 10.60 -7.84
N HIS A 50 5.41 10.57 -7.00
CA HIS A 50 6.25 11.73 -6.68
C HIS A 50 7.66 11.63 -7.27
N VAL A 51 7.97 10.50 -7.91
CA VAL A 51 9.24 10.24 -8.58
C VAL A 51 9.09 10.58 -10.06
N THR A 52 9.89 11.52 -10.53
CA THR A 52 10.05 11.79 -11.96
C THR A 52 11.36 11.17 -12.44
N LEU A 53 11.26 10.37 -13.50
CA LEU A 53 12.42 9.88 -14.24
C LEU A 53 12.80 10.95 -15.26
N ASP A 54 13.92 11.62 -15.04
CA ASP A 54 14.49 12.46 -16.07
C ASP A 54 15.02 11.56 -17.20
N ARG A 55 14.33 11.58 -18.34
CA ARG A 55 14.72 10.77 -19.52
C ARG A 55 15.97 11.31 -20.21
N SER A 56 16.37 12.55 -19.92
CA SER A 56 17.55 13.19 -20.50
C SER A 56 18.83 12.84 -19.75
N SER A 57 18.76 12.64 -18.44
CA SER A 57 19.86 12.17 -17.60
C SER A 57 19.51 10.79 -17.03
N ARG A 58 19.96 9.71 -17.69
CA ARG A 58 19.67 8.30 -17.35
C ARG A 58 20.10 7.84 -15.92
N LEU A 59 20.47 8.76 -15.03
CA LEU A 59 21.02 8.49 -13.70
C LEU A 59 20.35 9.23 -12.53
N PHE A 60 19.44 10.18 -12.74
CA PHE A 60 18.90 10.98 -11.64
C PHE A 60 17.40 10.80 -11.44
N VAL A 61 17.03 10.26 -10.28
CA VAL A 61 15.67 10.25 -9.77
C VAL A 61 15.44 11.57 -9.03
N THR A 62 14.50 12.38 -9.49
CA THR A 62 14.11 13.62 -8.80
C THR A 62 12.75 13.44 -8.14
N ILE A 63 12.70 13.76 -6.84
CA ILE A 63 11.46 13.84 -6.07
C ILE A 63 11.01 15.31 -6.08
N ALA A 64 9.97 15.64 -6.84
CA ALA A 64 9.54 17.03 -7.04
C ALA A 64 9.08 17.70 -5.72
N HIS A 65 8.49 16.93 -4.80
CA HIS A 65 8.00 17.40 -3.51
C HIS A 65 8.31 16.38 -2.39
N PRO A 66 9.51 16.44 -1.77
CA PRO A 66 9.95 15.42 -0.82
C PRO A 66 9.08 15.36 0.45
N ALA A 67 8.61 16.51 0.95
CA ALA A 67 7.73 16.55 2.12
C ALA A 67 6.35 15.92 1.85
N ALA A 68 5.76 16.20 0.68
CA ALA A 68 4.50 15.59 0.27
C ALA A 68 4.66 14.08 0.04
N CYS A 69 5.76 13.65 -0.58
CA CYS A 69 6.09 12.25 -0.75
C CYS A 69 6.24 11.54 0.61
N ALA A 70 6.94 12.15 1.57
CA ALA A 70 7.11 11.59 2.91
C ALA A 70 5.76 11.45 3.62
N LEU A 71 4.90 12.49 3.58
CA LEU A 71 3.56 12.43 4.15
C LEU A 71 2.70 11.32 3.52
N GLN A 72 2.70 11.23 2.18
CA GLN A 72 1.99 10.19 1.45
C GLN A 72 2.50 8.80 1.83
N MET A 73 3.82 8.62 1.92
CA MET A 73 4.42 7.35 2.31
C MET A 73 4.07 6.98 3.75
N THR A 74 4.17 7.92 4.70
CA THR A 74 3.77 7.68 6.09
C THR A 74 2.30 7.30 6.19
N TYR A 75 1.41 8.04 5.53
CA TYR A 75 -0.02 7.74 5.50
C TYR A 75 -0.29 6.33 4.95
N THR A 76 0.32 5.99 3.82
CA THR A 76 0.14 4.68 3.18
C THR A 76 0.73 3.53 3.98
N VAL A 77 1.82 3.71 4.74
CA VAL A 77 2.30 2.69 5.70
C VAL A 77 1.29 2.47 6.83
N LEU A 78 0.75 3.55 7.39
CA LEU A 78 -0.22 3.47 8.48
C LEU A 78 -1.52 2.78 8.03
N PHE A 79 -2.07 3.21 6.90
CA PHE A 79 -3.23 2.55 6.27
C PHE A 79 -2.89 1.10 5.89
N GLY A 80 -1.72 0.91 5.28
CA GLY A 80 -1.02 -0.33 5.02
C GLY A 80 -1.20 -1.37 6.11
N THR A 81 -0.74 -0.96 7.28
CA THR A 81 -0.68 -1.73 8.54
C THR A 81 -2.08 -1.99 9.09
N PHE A 82 -2.94 -0.97 9.10
CA PHE A 82 -4.33 -1.09 9.55
C PHE A 82 -5.11 -2.12 8.72
N ALA A 83 -5.08 -2.01 7.40
CA ALA A 83 -5.77 -2.93 6.50
C ALA A 83 -5.25 -4.37 6.61
N GLY A 84 -3.93 -4.55 6.78
CA GLY A 84 -3.34 -5.88 7.02
C GLY A 84 -3.81 -6.49 8.35
N ALA A 85 -3.84 -5.70 9.43
CA ALA A 85 -4.38 -6.15 10.71
C ALA A 85 -5.87 -6.47 10.62
N LEU A 86 -6.64 -5.69 9.86
CA LEU A 86 -8.06 -5.91 9.64
C LEU A 86 -8.31 -7.22 8.88
N LEU A 87 -7.53 -7.51 7.83
CA LEU A 87 -7.60 -8.78 7.11
C LEU A 87 -7.31 -9.96 8.04
N LEU A 88 -6.23 -9.92 8.83
CA LEU A 88 -5.89 -11.04 9.73
C LEU A 88 -6.89 -11.24 10.86
N ARG A 89 -7.56 -10.17 11.32
CA ARG A 89 -8.59 -10.25 12.37
C ARG A 89 -9.94 -10.74 11.84
N THR A 90 -10.32 -10.33 10.63
CA THR A 90 -11.64 -10.60 10.06
C THR A 90 -11.67 -11.81 9.13
N GLY A 91 -10.51 -12.20 8.58
CA GLY A 91 -10.43 -13.22 7.52
C GLY A 91 -11.09 -12.81 6.20
N SER A 92 -11.48 -11.53 6.04
CA SER A 92 -12.25 -11.05 4.90
C SER A 92 -11.56 -9.89 4.20
N LEU A 93 -11.45 -9.96 2.88
CA LEU A 93 -10.93 -8.86 2.06
C LEU A 93 -11.94 -7.70 1.95
N ALA A 94 -13.22 -7.93 2.24
CA ALA A 94 -14.24 -6.89 2.20
C ALA A 94 -14.00 -5.81 3.28
N ALA A 95 -13.45 -6.19 4.43
CA ALA A 95 -13.17 -5.27 5.52
C ALA A 95 -12.09 -4.22 5.18
N PRO A 96 -10.86 -4.61 4.74
CA PRO A 96 -9.87 -3.64 4.28
C PRO A 96 -10.32 -2.88 3.03
N LEU A 97 -11.06 -3.53 2.12
CA LEU A 97 -11.60 -2.85 0.93
C LEU A 97 -12.58 -1.73 1.31
N ALA A 98 -13.51 -1.97 2.23
CA ALA A 98 -14.45 -0.95 2.68
C ALA A 98 -13.72 0.23 3.34
N ALA A 99 -12.70 -0.04 4.16
CA ALA A 99 -11.86 1.00 4.75
C ALA A 99 -11.11 1.79 3.67
N HIS A 100 -10.56 1.12 2.66
CA HIS A 100 -9.87 1.76 1.54
C HIS A 100 -10.81 2.71 0.78
N VAL A 101 -11.99 2.22 0.41
CA VAL A 101 -12.99 3.03 -0.30
C VAL A 101 -13.42 4.24 0.53
N ALA A 102 -13.60 4.06 1.84
CA ALA A 102 -13.91 5.16 2.75
C ALA A 102 -12.79 6.21 2.81
N CYS A 103 -11.52 5.79 2.93
CA CYS A 103 -10.36 6.68 2.89
C CYS A 103 -10.29 7.45 1.56
N ASN A 104 -10.42 6.76 0.42
CA ASN A 104 -10.40 7.41 -0.90
C ASN A 104 -11.59 8.35 -1.14
N ALA A 105 -12.72 8.14 -0.45
CA ALA A 105 -13.87 9.04 -0.51
C ALA A 105 -13.66 10.31 0.33
N LEU A 106 -12.88 10.23 1.42
CA LEU A 106 -12.61 11.36 2.32
C LEU A 106 -11.45 12.25 1.84
N GLY A 107 -10.48 11.68 1.12
CA GLY A 107 -9.33 12.40 0.56
C GLY A 107 -8.04 12.12 1.30
#